data_AF-A0A8X6G4N4-F1
#
_entry.id   AF-A0A8X6G4N4-F1
#
_cell.length_a   1.000
_cell.length_b   1.000
_cell.length_c   1.000
_cell.angle_alpha   90.00
_cell.angle_beta   90.00
_cell.angle_gamma   90.00
#
_symmetry.space_group_name_H-M   'P 1'
#
loop_
_entity.id
_entity.type
_entity.pdbx_description
1 polymer ?
#
loop_
_entity_poly.entity_id
_entity_poly.type
_entity_poly.pdbx_seq_one_letter_code
_entity_poly.pdbx_strand_id
1 'polypeptide(L)'
;MGNLLRLLSRDDNPKYDVFVDFENAQPTEMERETYEIVDEVLQYSKDILQELQTYKGAVNEIREAITNPRNDLYQTRAWEAVLPLVSKLKRFYEFSQQIDDVVPRILWELCSGPLPPAQHLHTQQALVKQFAEILDFVLKFDDLKMTNPGIQNDFSYYRRTVSRLRLANQEPIDEELEVPNELANKMSLFYAHATPMLKVLSDATMRFVAENKDLPIENTTETLGTMAKVCQRMIEHRKICISACLGRREALCLVITLPPELKTLSEATLEP
;
A
#
# COMPACT_ATOMS: atom_id res chain seq x y z
N MET A 1 20.22 -17.17 -4.08
CA MET A 1 18.88 -17.20 -3.43
C MET A 1 18.73 -18.20 -2.29
N GLY A 2 19.56 -19.25 -2.16
CA GLY A 2 19.43 -20.26 -1.07
C GLY A 2 19.91 -19.84 0.33
N ASN A 3 20.80 -18.85 0.45
CA ASN A 3 21.34 -18.42 1.75
C ASN A 3 20.39 -17.52 2.56
N LEU A 4 19.50 -16.77 1.90
CA LEU A 4 18.54 -15.89 2.60
C LEU A 4 17.43 -16.70 3.29
N LEU A 5 16.92 -17.72 2.62
CA LEU A 5 15.96 -18.67 3.20
C LEU A 5 16.54 -19.38 4.42
N ARG A 6 17.84 -19.70 4.40
CA ARG A 6 18.53 -20.36 5.51
C ARG A 6 18.72 -19.48 6.75
N LEU A 7 18.73 -18.15 6.58
CA LEU A 7 18.74 -17.18 7.68
C LEU A 7 17.35 -17.04 8.31
N LEU A 8 16.28 -17.16 7.52
CA LEU A 8 14.91 -17.16 8.00
C LEU A 8 14.49 -18.49 8.65
N SER A 9 15.09 -19.61 8.25
CA SER A 9 14.87 -20.94 8.83
C SER A 9 15.73 -21.24 10.06
N ARG A 10 16.51 -20.28 10.58
CA ARG A 10 17.48 -20.55 11.66
C ARG A 10 16.94 -20.39 13.08
N ASP A 11 15.69 -19.98 13.25
CA ASP A 11 15.02 -19.94 14.56
C ASP A 11 13.60 -20.52 14.45
N ASP A 12 13.51 -21.86 14.54
CA ASP A 12 12.25 -22.62 14.59
C ASP A 12 11.48 -22.48 15.92
N ASN A 13 11.94 -21.62 16.83
CA ASN A 13 11.19 -21.22 18.02
C ASN A 13 11.16 -19.69 18.08
N PRO A 14 9.98 -19.04 18.05
CA PRO A 14 9.96 -17.66 18.46
C PRO A 14 10.33 -17.60 19.94
N LYS A 15 11.18 -16.63 20.29
CA LYS A 15 11.53 -16.34 21.67
C LYS A 15 10.29 -15.93 22.50
N TYR A 16 9.16 -15.63 21.85
CA TYR A 16 7.91 -15.15 22.45
C TYR A 16 6.68 -15.75 21.74
N ASP A 17 5.76 -16.33 22.52
CA ASP A 17 4.45 -16.79 22.02
C ASP A 17 3.44 -15.63 22.08
N VAL A 18 3.47 -14.77 21.06
CA VAL A 18 2.60 -13.58 21.01
C VAL A 18 1.21 -13.96 20.50
N PHE A 19 0.20 -13.80 21.34
CA PHE A 19 -1.21 -13.95 21.00
C PHE A 19 -1.85 -12.59 20.72
N VAL A 20 -2.57 -12.48 19.60
CA VAL A 20 -3.31 -11.27 19.21
C VAL A 20 -4.77 -11.65 18.99
N ASP A 21 -5.67 -11.01 19.73
CA ASP A 21 -7.12 -11.21 19.60
C ASP A 21 -7.70 -10.33 18.48
N PHE A 22 -7.64 -10.81 17.24
CA PHE A 22 -8.19 -10.07 16.10
C PHE A 22 -9.73 -9.93 16.13
N GLU A 23 -10.44 -10.76 16.90
CA GLU A 23 -11.90 -10.70 16.97
C GLU A 23 -12.35 -9.61 17.94
N ASN A 24 -11.73 -9.52 19.12
CA ASN A 24 -12.20 -8.65 20.20
C ASN A 24 -11.20 -7.57 20.64
N ALA A 25 -10.04 -7.42 20.00
CA ALA A 25 -9.10 -6.34 20.34
C ALA A 25 -9.82 -4.98 20.33
N GLN A 26 -9.74 -4.28 21.47
CA GLN A 26 -10.23 -2.92 21.67
C GLN A 26 -9.04 -2.02 21.97
N PRO A 27 -9.05 -0.76 21.51
CA PRO A 27 -7.96 0.16 21.78
C PRO A 27 -7.86 0.42 23.29
N THR A 28 -6.64 0.34 23.81
CA THR A 28 -6.32 0.87 25.14
C THR A 28 -6.34 2.41 25.11
N GLU A 29 -6.34 3.05 26.28
CA GLU A 29 -6.32 4.52 26.37
C GLU A 29 -5.08 5.14 25.69
N MET A 30 -3.95 4.42 25.71
CA MET A 30 -2.72 4.86 25.04
C MET A 30 -2.83 4.77 23.51
N GLU A 31 -3.57 3.79 22.99
CA GLU A 31 -3.74 3.59 21.55
C GLU A 31 -4.82 4.48 20.94
N ARG A 32 -5.73 5.03 21.76
CA ARG A 32 -7.01 5.59 21.31
C ARG A 32 -6.87 6.64 20.21
N GLU A 33 -5.98 7.62 20.39
CA GLU A 33 -5.78 8.70 19.42
C GLU A 33 -5.32 8.15 18.06
N THR A 34 -4.26 7.35 18.06
CA THR A 34 -3.73 6.73 16.83
C THR A 34 -4.76 5.78 16.21
N TYR A 35 -5.48 5.03 17.03
CA TYR A 35 -6.49 4.08 16.58
C TYR A 35 -7.63 4.79 15.83
N GLU A 36 -8.17 5.88 16.38
CA GLU A 36 -9.26 6.64 15.77
C GLU A 36 -8.84 7.23 14.42
N ILE A 37 -7.64 7.82 14.33
CA ILE A 37 -7.10 8.37 13.07
C ILE A 37 -6.96 7.27 12.00
N VAL A 38 -6.46 6.10 12.39
CA VAL A 38 -6.26 4.98 11.47
C VAL A 38 -7.60 4.38 11.05
N ASP A 39 -8.56 4.28 11.96
CA ASP A 39 -9.90 3.73 11.70
C ASP A 39 -10.67 4.61 10.70
N GLU A 40 -10.54 5.93 10.80
CA GLU A 40 -11.12 6.88 9.85
C GLU A 40 -10.62 6.66 8.41
N VAL A 41 -9.40 6.16 8.22
CA VAL A 41 -8.88 5.79 6.90
C VAL A 41 -9.35 4.39 6.52
N LEU A 42 -9.21 3.42 7.43
CA LEU A 42 -9.49 2.01 7.15
C LEU A 42 -10.96 1.73 6.83
N GLN A 43 -11.91 2.53 7.31
CA GLN A 43 -13.34 2.38 6.97
C GLN A 43 -13.60 2.41 5.45
N TYR A 44 -12.79 3.13 4.67
CA TYR A 44 -12.93 3.24 3.22
C TYR A 44 -12.21 2.14 2.42
N SER A 45 -11.37 1.33 3.07
CA SER A 45 -10.54 0.31 2.42
C SER A 45 -11.37 -0.69 1.59
N LYS A 46 -12.51 -1.13 2.11
CA LYS A 46 -13.42 -2.08 1.44
C LYS A 46 -14.04 -1.49 0.18
N ASP A 47 -14.48 -0.24 0.23
CA ASP A 47 -15.08 0.46 -0.91
C ASP A 47 -14.05 0.64 -2.03
N ILE A 48 -12.82 1.02 -1.69
CA ILE A 48 -11.71 1.15 -2.64
C ILE A 48 -11.43 -0.19 -3.34
N LEU A 49 -11.37 -1.29 -2.58
CA LEU A 49 -11.18 -2.63 -3.16
C LEU A 49 -12.35 -3.05 -4.06
N GLN A 50 -13.59 -2.77 -3.66
CA GLN A 50 -14.77 -3.09 -4.45
C GLN A 50 -14.81 -2.30 -5.76
N GLU A 51 -14.45 -1.01 -5.73
CA GLU A 51 -14.35 -0.18 -6.93
C GLU A 51 -13.26 -0.65 -7.88
N LEU A 52 -12.10 -1.05 -7.35
CA LEU A 52 -11.02 -1.62 -8.16
C LEU A 52 -11.40 -2.97 -8.75
N GLN A 53 -12.06 -3.83 -7.97
CA GLN A 53 -12.53 -5.14 -8.44
C GLN A 53 -13.54 -5.03 -9.58
N THR A 54 -14.36 -3.98 -9.57
CA THR A 54 -15.37 -3.70 -10.61
C THR A 54 -14.84 -2.79 -11.73
N TYR A 55 -13.55 -2.46 -11.74
CA TYR A 55 -12.93 -1.63 -12.75
C TYR A 55 -12.84 -2.36 -14.10
N LYS A 56 -13.77 -2.03 -15.02
CA LYS A 56 -13.86 -2.66 -16.35
C LYS A 56 -12.87 -2.11 -17.39
N GLY A 57 -12.42 -0.87 -17.20
CA GLY A 57 -11.63 -0.11 -18.18
C GLY A 57 -12.43 0.34 -19.40
N ALA A 58 -11.81 1.16 -20.26
CA ALA A 58 -12.42 1.71 -21.48
C ALA A 58 -11.69 1.28 -22.77
N VAL A 59 -11.13 0.06 -22.76
CA VAL A 59 -10.23 -0.44 -23.80
C VAL A 59 -10.86 -0.42 -25.20
N ASN A 60 -12.16 -0.75 -25.30
CA ASN A 60 -12.85 -0.82 -26.59
C ASN A 60 -13.09 0.58 -27.16
N GLU A 61 -13.60 1.48 -26.34
CA GLU A 61 -13.88 2.87 -26.69
C GLU A 61 -12.58 3.60 -27.07
N ILE A 62 -11.51 3.40 -26.29
CA ILE A 62 -10.17 3.93 -26.59
C ILE A 62 -9.67 3.38 -27.94
N ARG A 63 -9.83 2.08 -28.19
CA ARG A 63 -9.38 1.47 -29.45
C ARG A 63 -10.12 2.08 -30.64
N GLU A 64 -11.45 2.19 -30.57
CA GLU A 64 -12.26 2.78 -31.64
C GLU A 64 -11.85 4.24 -31.92
N ALA A 65 -11.62 5.03 -30.87
CA ALA A 65 -11.14 6.40 -31.00
C ALA A 65 -9.74 6.50 -31.63
N ILE A 66 -8.81 5.62 -31.26
CA ILE A 66 -7.45 5.60 -31.84
C ILE A 66 -7.49 5.17 -33.31
N THR A 67 -8.30 4.17 -33.67
CA THR A 67 -8.45 3.70 -35.06
C THR A 67 -9.13 4.74 -35.96
N ASN A 68 -10.01 5.57 -35.39
CA ASN A 68 -10.80 6.56 -36.14
C ASN A 68 -10.56 8.00 -35.62
N PRO A 69 -9.34 8.56 -35.78
CA PRO A 69 -8.96 9.81 -35.13
C PRO A 69 -9.69 11.06 -35.63
N ARG A 70 -10.35 10.99 -36.80
CA ARG A 70 -11.13 12.09 -37.41
C ARG A 70 -12.62 12.02 -37.11
N ASN A 71 -13.07 11.01 -36.36
CA ASN A 71 -14.47 10.82 -36.04
C ASN A 71 -14.76 11.33 -34.61
N ASP A 72 -15.38 12.52 -34.53
CA ASP A 72 -15.66 13.21 -33.27
C ASP A 72 -16.57 12.40 -32.34
N LEU A 73 -17.47 11.57 -32.89
CA LEU A 73 -18.33 10.70 -32.09
C LEU A 73 -17.50 9.66 -31.32
N TYR A 74 -16.54 9.01 -31.98
CA TYR A 74 -15.68 8.04 -31.30
C TYR A 74 -14.74 8.70 -30.29
N GLN A 75 -14.23 9.91 -30.57
CA GLN A 75 -13.44 10.66 -29.59
C GLN A 75 -14.25 11.00 -28.33
N THR A 76 -15.47 11.48 -28.52
CA THR A 76 -16.37 11.87 -27.41
C THR A 76 -16.74 10.65 -26.56
N ARG A 77 -17.11 9.53 -27.17
CA ARG A 77 -17.46 8.30 -26.43
C ARG A 77 -16.29 7.76 -25.61
N ALA A 78 -15.08 7.76 -26.16
CA ALA A 78 -13.89 7.36 -25.41
C ALA A 78 -13.60 8.31 -24.24
N TRP A 79 -13.78 9.61 -24.46
CA TRP A 79 -13.59 10.61 -23.41
C TRP A 79 -14.59 10.43 -22.25
N GLU A 80 -15.88 10.33 -22.56
CA GLU A 80 -16.96 10.10 -21.59
C GLU A 80 -16.79 8.78 -20.82
N ALA A 81 -16.27 7.73 -21.47
CA ALA A 81 -15.99 6.47 -20.81
C ALA A 81 -14.78 6.54 -19.87
N VAL A 82 -13.73 7.29 -20.25
CA VAL A 82 -12.47 7.37 -19.51
C VAL A 82 -12.55 8.31 -18.30
N LEU A 83 -13.28 9.43 -18.39
CA LEU A 83 -13.38 10.41 -17.31
C LEU A 83 -13.74 9.80 -15.94
N PRO A 84 -14.86 9.06 -15.77
CA PRO A 84 -15.22 8.48 -14.47
C PRO A 84 -14.21 7.44 -13.99
N LEU A 85 -13.52 6.75 -14.92
CA LEU A 85 -12.46 5.81 -14.56
C LEU A 85 -11.25 6.54 -13.99
N VAL A 86 -10.85 7.67 -14.59
CA VAL A 86 -9.74 8.50 -14.10
C VAL A 86 -10.07 9.10 -12.73
N SER A 87 -11.32 9.49 -12.46
CA SER A 87 -11.75 9.91 -11.13
C SER A 87 -11.57 8.81 -10.07
N LYS A 88 -11.88 7.55 -10.41
CA LYS A 88 -11.58 6.41 -9.52
C LYS A 88 -10.08 6.24 -9.30
N LEU A 89 -9.29 6.32 -10.37
CA LEU A 89 -7.82 6.24 -10.25
C LEU A 89 -7.24 7.36 -9.37
N LYS A 90 -7.78 8.58 -9.48
CA LYS A 90 -7.41 9.70 -8.60
C LYS A 90 -7.70 9.35 -7.14
N ARG A 91 -8.91 8.86 -6.84
CA ARG A 91 -9.31 8.45 -5.49
C ARG A 91 -8.43 7.34 -4.92
N PHE A 92 -8.07 6.34 -5.72
CA PHE A 92 -7.17 5.26 -5.28
C PHE A 92 -5.77 5.79 -4.94
N TYR A 93 -5.24 6.71 -5.75
CA TYR A 93 -3.97 7.36 -5.47
C TYR A 93 -4.04 8.21 -4.20
N GLU A 94 -5.09 9.02 -4.03
CA GLU A 94 -5.28 9.83 -2.82
C GLU A 94 -5.41 8.96 -1.55
N PHE A 95 -6.11 7.82 -1.65
CA PHE A 95 -6.16 6.84 -0.57
C PHE A 95 -4.78 6.29 -0.23
N SER A 96 -3.91 6.07 -1.21
CA SER A 96 -2.53 5.66 -0.93
C SER A 96 -1.77 6.71 -0.10
N GLN A 97 -2.04 8.00 -0.28
CA GLN A 97 -1.40 9.05 0.52
C GLN A 97 -1.91 9.01 1.97
N GLN A 98 -3.18 8.71 2.20
CA GLN A 98 -3.69 8.50 3.55
C GLN A 98 -3.01 7.30 4.24
N ILE A 99 -2.76 6.21 3.50
CA ILE A 99 -1.99 5.07 4.01
C ILE A 99 -0.54 5.49 4.34
N ASP A 100 0.10 6.26 3.46
CA ASP A 100 1.45 6.81 3.67
C ASP A 100 1.55 7.63 4.98
N ASP A 101 0.50 8.40 5.29
CA ASP A 101 0.45 9.27 6.47
C ASP A 101 0.20 8.52 7.80
N VAL A 102 -0.62 7.44 7.77
CA VAL A 102 -0.97 6.71 9.00
C VAL A 102 0.04 5.62 9.37
N VAL A 103 0.77 5.07 8.41
CA VAL A 103 1.76 4.00 8.67
C VAL A 103 2.83 4.43 9.68
N PRO A 104 3.50 5.60 9.54
CA PRO A 104 4.49 6.04 10.53
C PRO A 104 3.93 6.22 11.94
N ARG A 105 2.64 6.58 12.08
CA ARG A 105 1.98 6.75 13.38
C ARG A 105 1.81 5.41 14.09
N ILE A 106 1.36 4.39 13.37
CA ILE A 106 1.28 3.02 13.91
C ILE A 106 2.67 2.51 14.28
N LEU A 107 3.66 2.71 13.40
CA LEU A 107 5.03 2.26 13.66
C LEU A 107 5.63 2.97 14.89
N TRP A 108 5.33 4.24 15.10
CA TRP A 108 5.73 4.96 16.31
C TRP A 108 5.19 4.28 17.56
N GLU A 109 3.89 4.01 17.63
CA GLU A 109 3.30 3.36 18.80
C GLU A 109 3.84 1.95 19.05
N LEU A 110 4.09 1.18 17.99
CA LEU A 110 4.52 -0.22 18.11
C LEU A 110 6.04 -0.42 18.27
N CYS A 111 6.86 0.59 17.93
CA CYS A 111 8.33 0.45 17.89
C CYS A 111 9.07 1.45 18.80
N SER A 112 8.38 2.44 19.36
CA SER A 112 8.99 3.48 20.21
C SER A 112 8.79 3.20 21.70
N GLY A 113 9.61 3.85 22.53
CA GLY A 113 9.51 3.75 23.98
C GLY A 113 10.36 2.61 24.58
N PRO A 114 10.17 2.34 25.88
CA PRO A 114 11.06 1.46 26.63
C PRO A 114 10.68 -0.03 26.55
N LEU A 115 9.53 -0.37 25.95
CA LEU A 115 9.05 -1.75 25.92
C LEU A 115 9.74 -2.53 24.79
N PRO A 116 10.03 -3.82 25.00
CA PRO A 116 10.51 -4.68 23.91
C PRO A 116 9.38 -4.96 22.90
N PRO A 117 9.70 -5.24 21.63
CA PRO A 117 8.74 -5.52 20.55
C PRO A 117 7.64 -6.51 20.92
N ALA A 118 7.98 -7.63 21.55
CA ALA A 118 6.99 -8.63 21.95
C ALA A 118 5.96 -8.10 22.96
N GLN A 119 6.35 -7.17 23.84
CA GLN A 119 5.42 -6.55 24.79
C GLN A 119 4.50 -5.54 24.10
N HIS A 120 5.02 -4.71 23.19
CA HIS A 120 4.20 -3.84 22.35
C HIS A 120 3.09 -4.63 21.64
N LEU A 121 3.42 -5.77 21.05
CA LEU A 121 2.43 -6.60 20.35
C LEU A 121 1.39 -7.25 21.27
N HIS A 122 1.72 -7.46 22.55
CA HIS A 122 0.77 -7.97 23.54
C HIS A 122 -0.14 -6.89 24.12
N THR A 123 0.38 -5.67 24.32
CA THR A 123 -0.33 -4.57 24.96
C THR A 123 -1.14 -3.74 23.97
N GLN A 124 -0.63 -3.53 22.75
CA GLN A 124 -1.22 -2.68 21.72
C GLN A 124 -1.90 -3.49 20.62
N GLN A 125 -2.79 -4.41 21.00
CA GLN A 125 -3.40 -5.37 20.07
C GLN A 125 -4.29 -4.70 19.02
N ALA A 126 -4.90 -3.56 19.34
CA ALA A 126 -5.79 -2.87 18.42
C ALA A 126 -5.01 -2.25 17.26
N LEU A 127 -3.86 -1.62 17.53
CA LEU A 127 -2.96 -1.09 16.50
C LEU A 127 -2.31 -2.20 15.67
N VAL A 128 -1.93 -3.32 16.32
CA VAL A 128 -1.43 -4.52 15.61
C VAL A 128 -2.46 -5.04 14.61
N LYS A 129 -3.74 -5.09 15.01
CA LYS A 129 -4.84 -5.47 14.14
C LYS A 129 -4.99 -4.50 12.96
N GLN A 130 -5.00 -3.19 13.22
CA GLN A 130 -5.13 -2.20 12.15
C GLN A 130 -3.96 -2.25 11.15
N PHE A 131 -2.73 -2.47 11.63
CA PHE A 131 -1.58 -2.64 10.71
C PHE A 131 -1.72 -3.88 9.83
N ALA A 132 -2.22 -4.98 10.37
CA ALA A 132 -2.52 -6.18 9.59
C ALA A 132 -3.65 -5.96 8.58
N GLU A 133 -4.66 -5.15 8.91
CA GLU A 133 -5.71 -4.73 7.96
C GLU A 133 -5.16 -3.85 6.84
N ILE A 134 -4.22 -2.93 7.14
CA ILE A 134 -3.48 -2.17 6.10
C ILE A 134 -2.72 -3.12 5.18
N LEU A 135 -1.99 -4.09 5.72
CA LEU A 135 -1.24 -5.07 4.94
C LEU A 135 -2.16 -5.91 4.03
N ASP A 136 -3.29 -6.37 4.56
CA ASP A 136 -4.29 -7.12 3.79
C ASP A 136 -4.86 -6.28 2.64
N PHE A 137 -5.21 -5.02 2.90
CA PHE A 137 -5.65 -4.07 1.87
C PHE A 137 -4.58 -3.88 0.79
N VAL A 138 -3.34 -3.59 1.19
CA VAL A 138 -2.20 -3.33 0.29
C VAL A 138 -2.01 -4.50 -0.68
N LEU A 139 -1.99 -5.73 -0.17
CA LEU A 139 -1.79 -6.92 -0.98
C LEU A 139 -2.96 -7.19 -1.93
N LYS A 140 -4.21 -7.06 -1.45
CA LYS A 140 -5.41 -7.24 -2.27
C LYS A 140 -5.50 -6.20 -3.39
N PHE A 141 -5.19 -4.94 -3.08
CA PHE A 141 -5.18 -3.87 -4.06
C PHE A 141 -4.17 -4.17 -5.17
N ASP A 142 -2.95 -4.52 -4.79
CA ASP A 142 -1.87 -4.77 -5.74
C ASP A 142 -2.13 -6.02 -6.61
N ASP A 143 -2.71 -7.09 -6.05
CA ASP A 143 -3.11 -8.27 -6.83
C ASP A 143 -4.21 -7.94 -7.87
N LEU A 144 -5.22 -7.17 -7.48
CA LEU A 144 -6.26 -6.69 -8.40
C LEU A 144 -5.67 -5.77 -9.49
N LYS A 145 -4.76 -4.88 -9.11
CA LYS A 145 -4.10 -3.97 -10.05
C LYS A 145 -3.21 -4.73 -11.03
N MET A 146 -2.42 -5.70 -10.56
CA MET A 146 -1.50 -6.48 -11.40
C MET A 146 -2.24 -7.28 -12.48
N THR A 147 -3.47 -7.71 -12.20
CA THR A 147 -4.30 -8.48 -13.13
C THR A 147 -5.14 -7.60 -14.07
N ASN A 148 -5.06 -6.27 -13.95
CA ASN A 148 -5.85 -5.33 -14.75
C ASN A 148 -4.95 -4.34 -15.54
N PRO A 149 -4.51 -4.71 -16.76
CA PRO A 149 -3.70 -3.82 -17.60
C PRO A 149 -4.46 -2.59 -18.11
N GLY A 150 -5.80 -2.58 -18.01
CA GLY A 150 -6.65 -1.45 -18.44
C GLY A 150 -6.35 -0.16 -17.68
N ILE A 151 -6.02 -0.25 -16.39
CA ILE A 151 -5.74 0.89 -15.51
C ILE A 151 -4.67 1.83 -16.10
N GLN A 152 -3.52 1.28 -16.49
CA GLN A 152 -2.43 2.09 -17.06
C GLN A 152 -2.80 2.61 -18.46
N ASN A 153 -3.54 1.82 -19.24
CA ASN A 153 -3.95 2.20 -20.60
C ASN A 153 -4.92 3.39 -20.59
N ASP A 154 -5.94 3.32 -19.75
CA ASP A 154 -6.97 4.36 -19.61
C ASP A 154 -6.33 5.67 -19.14
N PHE A 155 -5.49 5.62 -18.11
CA PHE A 155 -4.82 6.82 -17.60
C PHE A 155 -3.83 7.43 -18.61
N SER A 156 -3.10 6.58 -19.34
CA SER A 156 -2.20 7.03 -20.41
C SER A 156 -2.96 7.65 -21.59
N TYR A 157 -4.15 7.13 -21.92
CA TYR A 157 -5.03 7.72 -22.92
C TYR A 157 -5.54 9.09 -22.46
N TYR A 158 -6.06 9.19 -21.24
CA TYR A 158 -6.50 10.44 -20.62
C TYR A 158 -5.43 11.53 -20.72
N ARG A 159 -4.21 11.25 -20.25
CA ARG A 159 -3.10 12.23 -20.26
C ARG A 159 -2.76 12.71 -21.66
N ARG A 160 -2.76 11.82 -22.66
CA ARG A 160 -2.50 12.20 -24.06
C ARG A 160 -3.61 13.07 -24.64
N THR A 161 -4.86 12.78 -24.30
CA THR A 161 -6.01 13.57 -24.76
C THR A 161 -6.02 14.96 -24.13
N VAL A 162 -5.82 15.07 -22.81
CA VAL A 162 -5.69 16.37 -22.12
C VAL A 162 -4.57 17.23 -22.72
N SER A 163 -3.39 16.63 -22.91
CA SER A 163 -2.24 17.34 -23.51
C SER A 163 -2.55 17.89 -24.91
N ARG A 164 -3.26 17.11 -25.75
CA ARG A 164 -3.69 17.54 -27.08
C ARG A 164 -4.71 18.68 -27.03
N LEU A 165 -5.68 18.62 -26.14
CA LEU A 165 -6.70 19.68 -25.97
C LEU A 165 -6.05 21.00 -25.54
N ARG A 166 -5.13 20.95 -24.59
CA ARG A 166 -4.35 22.12 -24.14
C ARG A 166 -3.53 22.76 -25.28
N LEU A 167 -2.88 21.95 -26.11
CA LEU A 167 -2.13 22.44 -27.29
C LEU A 167 -3.04 23.07 -28.35
N ALA A 168 -4.31 22.65 -28.42
CA ALA A 168 -5.31 23.20 -29.32
C ALA A 168 -6.00 24.45 -28.77
N ASN A 169 -5.61 24.95 -27.58
CA ASN A 169 -6.30 26.00 -26.83
C ASN A 169 -7.80 25.72 -26.64
N GLN A 170 -8.17 24.43 -26.54
CA GLN A 170 -9.51 24.02 -26.18
C GLN A 170 -9.51 23.79 -24.67
N GLU A 171 -10.32 24.57 -23.94
CA GLU A 171 -10.51 24.31 -22.53
C GLU A 171 -11.22 22.97 -22.34
N PRO A 172 -10.79 22.16 -21.36
CA PRO A 172 -11.47 20.91 -21.05
C PRO A 172 -12.92 21.20 -20.66
N ILE A 173 -13.83 20.36 -21.13
CA ILE A 173 -15.29 20.53 -20.98
C ILE A 173 -15.74 20.53 -19.50
N ASP A 174 -14.92 19.99 -18.59
CA ASP A 174 -15.12 19.98 -17.13
C ASP A 174 -13.81 20.26 -16.39
N GLU A 175 -13.53 21.53 -16.09
CA GLU A 175 -12.34 21.94 -15.30
C GLU A 175 -12.32 21.30 -13.90
N GLU A 176 -13.49 21.08 -13.28
CA GLU A 176 -13.61 20.56 -11.91
C GLU A 176 -13.21 19.08 -11.80
N LEU A 177 -13.32 18.33 -12.90
CA LEU A 177 -12.93 16.92 -12.98
C LEU A 177 -11.52 16.72 -13.52
N GLU A 178 -10.85 17.78 -13.97
CA GLU A 178 -9.51 17.68 -14.54
C GLU A 178 -8.46 17.42 -13.45
N VAL A 179 -7.69 16.36 -13.62
CA VAL A 179 -6.50 16.09 -12.80
C VAL A 179 -5.39 17.10 -13.12
N PRO A 180 -4.91 17.90 -12.15
CA PRO A 180 -3.80 18.82 -12.37
C PRO A 180 -2.56 18.10 -12.89
N ASN A 181 -1.76 18.75 -13.74
CA ASN A 181 -0.63 18.10 -14.43
C ASN A 181 0.41 17.52 -13.46
N GLU A 182 0.68 18.21 -12.34
CA GLU A 182 1.57 17.70 -11.30
C GLU A 182 1.05 16.41 -10.66
N LEU A 183 -0.24 16.41 -10.28
CA LEU A 183 -0.90 15.23 -9.72
C LEU A 183 -0.91 14.07 -10.73
N ALA A 184 -1.17 14.36 -12.01
CA ALA A 184 -1.17 13.36 -13.06
C ALA A 184 0.21 12.69 -13.25
N ASN A 185 1.31 13.43 -13.04
CA ASN A 185 2.66 12.86 -13.05
C ASN A 185 2.88 11.91 -11.87
N LYS A 186 2.48 12.31 -10.65
CA LYS A 186 2.59 11.46 -9.44
C LYS A 186 1.77 10.18 -9.60
N MET A 187 0.52 10.29 -10.05
CA MET A 187 -0.34 9.15 -10.35
C MET A 187 0.27 8.22 -11.41
N SER A 188 0.92 8.77 -12.44
CA SER A 188 1.56 7.95 -13.48
C SER A 188 2.69 7.09 -12.92
N LEU A 189 3.51 7.67 -12.04
CA LEU A 189 4.59 6.94 -11.36
C LEU A 189 4.01 5.86 -10.43
N PHE A 190 2.97 6.20 -9.67
CA PHE A 190 2.24 5.24 -8.84
C PHE A 190 1.78 4.04 -9.67
N TYR A 191 1.00 4.24 -10.73
CA TYR A 191 0.47 3.13 -11.53
C TYR A 191 1.50 2.38 -12.39
N ALA A 192 2.68 2.95 -12.62
CA ALA A 192 3.77 2.28 -13.32
C ALA A 192 4.38 1.12 -12.48
N HIS A 193 4.35 1.22 -11.15
CA HIS A 193 4.84 0.15 -10.29
C HIS A 193 3.92 -1.07 -10.31
N ALA A 194 4.48 -2.29 -10.33
CA ALA A 194 3.67 -3.52 -10.29
C ALA A 194 2.81 -3.60 -9.02
N THR A 195 3.41 -3.22 -7.88
CA THR A 195 2.82 -3.25 -6.54
C THR A 195 2.83 -1.84 -5.94
N PRO A 196 1.94 -0.94 -6.41
CA PRO A 196 1.97 0.46 -6.03
C PRO A 196 1.68 0.70 -4.54
N MET A 197 0.71 0.01 -3.94
CA MET A 197 0.41 0.19 -2.51
C MET A 197 1.52 -0.37 -1.63
N LEU A 198 2.14 -1.48 -2.03
CA LEU A 198 3.30 -2.03 -1.34
C LEU A 198 4.50 -1.08 -1.39
N LYS A 199 4.68 -0.38 -2.51
CA LYS A 199 5.73 0.65 -2.63
C LYS A 199 5.48 1.80 -1.64
N VAL A 200 4.24 2.28 -1.53
CA VAL A 200 3.88 3.31 -0.55
C VAL A 200 4.17 2.86 0.88
N LEU A 201 3.71 1.66 1.25
CA LEU A 201 3.97 1.10 2.58
C LEU A 201 5.48 0.99 2.89
N SER A 202 6.25 0.53 1.90
CA SER A 202 7.71 0.42 2.02
C SER A 202 8.36 1.78 2.20
N ASP A 203 7.97 2.78 1.41
CA ASP A 203 8.49 4.15 1.48
C ASP A 203 8.17 4.84 2.80
N ALA A 204 6.94 4.69 3.28
CA ALA A 204 6.52 5.20 4.58
C ALA A 204 7.36 4.57 5.73
N THR A 205 7.58 3.26 5.67
CA THR A 205 8.39 2.54 6.66
C THR A 205 9.86 2.98 6.63
N MET A 206 10.44 3.16 5.44
CA MET A 206 11.81 3.65 5.30
C MET A 206 11.96 5.08 5.82
N ARG A 207 10.99 5.95 5.51
CA ARG A 207 10.95 7.33 5.99
C ARG A 207 10.88 7.38 7.52
N PHE A 208 10.01 6.57 8.11
CA PHE A 208 9.91 6.44 9.57
C PHE A 208 11.26 6.07 10.20
N VAL A 209 11.98 5.08 9.67
CA VAL A 209 13.31 4.70 10.18
C VAL A 209 14.34 5.83 10.00
N ALA A 210 14.31 6.52 8.87
CA ALA A 210 15.26 7.59 8.57
C ALA A 210 15.06 8.85 9.43
N GLU A 211 13.80 9.17 9.77
CA GLU A 211 13.43 10.33 10.59
C GLU A 211 13.64 10.08 12.09
N ASN A 212 13.54 8.82 12.54
CA ASN A 212 13.65 8.44 13.96
C ASN A 212 14.98 7.78 14.29
N LYS A 213 16.09 8.50 14.09
CA LYS A 213 17.47 7.98 14.30
C LYS A 213 17.78 7.55 15.73
N ASP A 214 17.05 8.08 16.70
CA ASP A 214 17.21 7.75 18.12
C ASP A 214 16.54 6.41 18.48
N LEU A 215 15.64 5.90 17.62
CA LEU A 215 15.06 4.57 17.79
C LEU A 215 16.03 3.51 17.24
N PRO A 216 16.37 2.48 18.04
CA PRO A 216 17.13 1.34 17.53
C PRO A 216 16.41 0.70 16.34
N ILE A 217 17.10 0.58 15.19
CA ILE A 217 16.53 -0.06 13.98
C ILE A 217 16.10 -1.51 14.23
N GLU A 218 16.75 -2.16 15.20
CA GLU A 218 16.40 -3.50 15.68
C GLU A 218 14.97 -3.55 16.22
N ASN A 219 14.48 -2.50 16.90
CA ASN A 219 13.10 -2.47 17.41
C ASN A 219 12.09 -2.53 16.27
N THR A 220 12.27 -1.70 15.24
CA THR A 220 11.37 -1.68 14.08
C THR A 220 11.43 -3.01 13.32
N THR A 221 12.62 -3.53 13.07
CA THR A 221 12.81 -4.78 12.32
C THR A 221 12.32 -6.01 13.10
N GLU A 222 12.54 -6.08 14.42
CA GLU A 222 12.04 -7.15 15.28
C GLU A 222 10.52 -7.07 15.46
N THR A 223 9.95 -5.87 15.58
CA THR A 223 8.49 -5.67 15.64
C THR A 223 7.84 -6.18 14.37
N LEU A 224 8.28 -5.68 13.20
CA LEU A 224 7.76 -6.13 11.90
C LEU A 224 7.99 -7.64 11.68
N GLY A 225 9.17 -8.15 12.06
CA GLY A 225 9.48 -9.58 11.98
C GLY A 225 8.60 -10.45 12.88
N THR A 226 8.26 -9.95 14.08
CA THR A 226 7.38 -10.66 15.02
C THR A 226 5.94 -10.61 14.54
N MET A 227 5.45 -9.46 14.06
CA MET A 227 4.13 -9.35 13.43
C MET A 227 3.98 -10.30 12.25
N ALA A 228 5.00 -10.41 11.41
CA ALA A 228 5.02 -11.35 10.31
C ALA A 228 4.86 -12.80 10.73
N LYS A 229 5.58 -13.21 11.79
CA LYS A 229 5.47 -14.55 12.38
C LYS A 229 4.10 -14.79 13.01
N VAL A 230 3.52 -13.78 13.68
CA VAL A 230 2.16 -13.86 14.24
C VAL A 230 1.14 -14.07 13.12
N CYS A 231 1.16 -13.21 12.08
CA CYS A 231 0.29 -13.35 10.92
C CYS A 231 0.45 -14.72 10.25
N GLN A 232 1.68 -15.21 10.08
CA GLN A 232 1.96 -16.53 9.51
C GLN A 232 1.31 -17.65 10.34
N ARG A 233 1.52 -17.68 11.66
CA ARG A 233 0.94 -18.70 12.55
C ARG A 233 -0.59 -18.66 12.51
N MET A 234 -1.20 -17.48 12.45
CA MET A 234 -2.65 -17.35 12.40
C MET A 234 -3.26 -17.92 11.13
N ILE A 235 -2.53 -17.86 10.01
CA ILE A 235 -2.91 -18.47 8.74
C ILE A 235 -2.81 -19.99 8.82
N GLU A 236 -1.73 -20.50 9.41
CA GLU A 236 -1.51 -21.93 9.65
C GLU A 236 -2.60 -22.53 10.58
N HIS A 237 -3.14 -21.73 11.51
CA HIS A 237 -4.18 -22.14 12.46
C HIS A 237 -5.63 -21.73 12.09
N ARG A 238 -5.89 -21.26 10.86
CA ARG A 238 -7.23 -20.97 10.28
C ARG A 238 -8.16 -20.05 11.09
N LYS A 239 -7.63 -19.07 11.84
CA LYS A 239 -8.48 -18.08 12.54
C LYS A 239 -8.66 -16.76 11.80
N ILE A 240 -7.87 -16.49 10.74
CA ILE A 240 -8.08 -15.34 9.87
C ILE A 240 -8.15 -15.81 8.43
N CYS A 241 -9.17 -15.35 7.71
CA CYS A 241 -9.34 -15.58 6.28
C CYS A 241 -8.39 -14.67 5.46
N ILE A 242 -7.06 -14.85 5.63
CA ILE A 242 -6.06 -14.46 4.62
C ILE A 242 -6.06 -15.56 3.55
N SER A 243 -7.25 -15.91 3.05
CA SER A 243 -7.49 -17.18 2.33
C SER A 243 -7.17 -17.11 0.83
N ALA A 244 -6.37 -16.14 0.37
CA ALA A 244 -6.00 -16.10 -1.04
C ALA A 244 -4.56 -15.70 -1.38
N CYS A 245 -3.77 -15.10 -0.48
CA CYS A 245 -2.52 -14.44 -0.91
C CYS A 245 -1.22 -14.95 -0.27
N LEU A 246 -1.23 -16.06 0.50
CA LEU A 246 0.00 -16.70 0.98
C LEU A 246 0.64 -17.68 -0.02
N GLY A 247 0.51 -17.42 -1.32
CA GLY A 247 1.36 -18.02 -2.34
C GLY A 247 2.77 -17.41 -2.39
N ARG A 248 3.03 -16.29 -1.71
CA ARG A 248 4.31 -15.58 -1.78
C ARG A 248 4.80 -15.15 -0.40
N ARG A 249 5.58 -16.02 0.23
CA ARG A 249 6.45 -15.72 1.39
C ARG A 249 7.35 -14.49 1.16
N GLU A 250 7.53 -14.10 -0.09
CA GLU A 250 8.40 -13.01 -0.54
C GLU A 250 7.82 -11.61 -0.32
N ALA A 251 6.50 -11.39 -0.33
CA ALA A 251 5.93 -10.04 -0.26
C ALA A 251 6.04 -9.42 1.14
N LEU A 252 5.77 -10.20 2.19
CA LEU A 252 6.00 -9.82 3.57
C LEU A 252 7.51 -9.72 3.86
N CYS A 253 8.31 -10.63 3.29
CA CYS A 253 9.77 -10.52 3.32
C CYS A 253 10.28 -9.28 2.58
N LEU A 254 9.61 -8.76 1.55
CA LEU A 254 10.01 -7.56 0.81
C LEU A 254 9.79 -6.28 1.62
N VAL A 255 8.72 -6.23 2.44
CA VAL A 255 8.50 -5.14 3.42
C VAL A 255 9.56 -5.20 4.53
N ILE A 256 9.96 -6.41 4.94
CA ILE A 256 10.90 -6.65 6.06
C ILE A 256 12.37 -6.58 5.61
N THR A 257 12.67 -6.90 4.35
CA THR A 257 13.97 -6.59 3.75
C THR A 257 13.97 -5.12 3.41
N LEU A 258 14.27 -4.31 4.44
CA LEU A 258 14.84 -2.99 4.25
C LEU A 258 15.81 -3.01 3.05
N PRO A 259 15.81 -1.98 2.19
CA PRO A 259 16.76 -1.91 1.09
C PRO A 259 18.18 -2.19 1.58
N PRO A 260 19.05 -2.76 0.73
CA PRO A 260 20.45 -3.01 1.08
C PRO A 260 21.18 -1.78 1.63
N GLU A 261 20.67 -0.57 1.37
CA GLU A 261 21.14 0.73 1.88
C GLU A 261 21.02 0.89 3.41
N LEU A 262 20.13 0.17 4.09
CA LEU A 262 20.02 0.18 5.56
C LEU A 262 20.91 -0.89 6.22
N LYS A 263 21.31 -1.95 5.50
CA LYS A 263 22.30 -2.92 6.03
C LYS A 263 23.67 -2.28 6.22
N THR A 264 24.07 -1.41 5.30
CA THR A 264 25.35 -0.69 5.37
C THR A 264 25.46 0.27 6.54
N LEU A 265 24.33 0.75 7.09
CA LEU A 265 24.33 1.61 8.28
C LEU A 265 24.50 0.81 9.58
N SER A 266 24.00 -0.43 9.66
CA SER A 266 24.23 -1.29 10.83
C SER A 266 25.63 -1.88 10.90
N GLU A 267 26.25 -2.15 9.74
CA GLU A 267 27.62 -2.67 9.66
C GLU A 267 28.69 -1.59 9.93
N ALA A 268 28.34 -0.30 9.81
CA ALA A 268 29.27 0.81 10.08
C ALA A 268 29.41 1.18 11.57
N THR A 269 28.57 0.64 12.46
CA THR A 269 28.62 0.87 13.92
C THR A 269 29.25 -0.27 14.72
N LEU A 270 29.78 -1.29 14.05
CA LEU A 270 30.45 -2.43 14.66
C LEU A 270 31.84 -2.68 14.04
N GLU A 271 32.74 -1.71 14.19
CA GLU A 271 34.18 -2.03 14.28
C GLU A 271 34.77 -1.30 15.51
N PRO A 272 35.62 -1.97 16.31
CA PRO A 272 36.21 -1.43 17.53
C PRO A 272 37.26 -0.34 17.28
#